data_AF-A0A933HYW2-F1
#
_entry.id   AF-A0A933HYW2-F1
#
_cell.length_a   1.000
_cell.length_b   1.000
_cell.length_c   1.000
_cell.angle_alpha   90.00
_cell.angle_beta   90.00
_cell.angle_gamma   90.00
#
_symmetry.space_group_name_H-M   'P 1'
#
loop_
_entity.id
_entity.type
_entity.pdbx_description
1 polymer ?
#
loop_
_entity_poly.entity_id
_entity_poly.type
_entity_poly.pdbx_seq_one_letter_code
_entity_poly.pdbx_strand_id
1 'polypeptide(L)' 'MGKKKSLKKVWSVSEKLEAVQACQSGLSLTEVGELYGMSHTTVRTWARKYEEGGLAALENAPQGRARAAA' A
#
# COMPACT_ATOMS: atom_id res chain seq x y z
N MET A 1 2.35 -18.65 14.04
CA MET A 1 1.33 -17.66 13.61
C MET A 1 1.17 -17.72 12.09
N GLY A 2 0.20 -18.50 11.61
CA GLY A 2 -0.05 -18.64 10.17
C GLY A 2 -0.68 -17.37 9.62
N LYS A 3 0.10 -16.57 8.87
CA LYS A 3 -0.43 -15.40 8.15
C LYS A 3 -1.39 -15.93 7.08
N LYS A 4 -2.69 -15.77 7.32
CA LYS A 4 -3.79 -16.19 6.46
C LYS A 4 -3.53 -15.67 5.04
N LYS A 5 -3.55 -16.57 4.05
CA LYS A 5 -3.44 -16.24 2.63
C LYS A 5 -4.67 -15.39 2.25
N SER A 6 -4.53 -14.07 2.21
CA SER A 6 -5.60 -13.21 1.71
C SER A 6 -5.68 -13.34 0.19
N LEU A 7 -6.87 -13.71 -0.28
CA LEU A 7 -7.33 -13.57 -1.66
C LEU A 7 -6.93 -12.17 -2.17
N LYS A 8 -6.45 -12.06 -3.42
CA LYS A 8 -5.93 -10.80 -3.99
C LYS A 8 -7.01 -9.71 -3.94
N LYS A 9 -7.11 -8.96 -2.84
CA LYS A 9 -8.06 -7.86 -2.69
C LYS A 9 -7.56 -6.68 -3.50
N VAL A 10 -8.10 -6.49 -4.69
CA VAL A 10 -7.74 -5.36 -5.55
C VAL A 10 -8.15 -4.07 -4.84
N TRP A 11 -7.18 -3.24 -4.45
CA TRP A 11 -7.44 -1.92 -3.88
C TRP A 11 -7.60 -0.87 -4.98
N SER A 12 -8.65 -0.06 -4.86
CA SER A 12 -8.89 1.05 -5.77
C SER A 12 -7.85 2.14 -5.56
N VAL A 13 -7.53 2.89 -6.62
CA VAL A 13 -6.54 3.99 -6.56
C VAL A 13 -6.87 4.98 -5.43
N SER A 14 -8.14 5.32 -5.27
CA SER A 14 -8.61 6.19 -4.19
C SER A 14 -8.29 5.63 -2.80
N GLU A 15 -8.57 4.35 -2.55
CA GLU A 15 -8.25 3.71 -1.25
C GLU A 15 -6.74 3.72 -0.99
N LYS A 16 -5.92 3.46 -2.03
CA LYS A 16 -4.46 3.54 -1.91
C LYS A 16 -4.00 4.96 -1.54
N LEU A 17 -4.62 5.95 -2.18
CA LEU A 17 -4.31 7.37 -2.00
C LEU A 17 -4.65 7.82 -0.58
N GLU A 18 -5.85 7.48 -0.11
CA GLU A 18 -6.29 7.80 1.26
C GLU A 18 -5.37 7.14 2.29
N ALA A 19 -4.98 5.88 2.10
CA ALA A 19 -4.03 5.21 2.98
C ALA A 19 -2.65 5.92 3.03
N VAL A 20 -2.15 6.39 1.89
CA VAL A 20 -0.89 7.14 1.84
C VAL A 20 -1.02 8.52 2.47
N GLN A 21 -2.13 9.23 2.23
CA GLN A 21 -2.41 10.53 2.84
C GLN A 21 -2.56 10.43 4.36
N ALA A 22 -3.26 9.39 4.84
CA ALA A 22 -3.37 9.07 6.26
C ALA A 22 -1.97 8.88 6.89
N CYS A 23 -1.09 8.14 6.22
CA CYS A 23 0.30 7.96 6.66
C CYS A 23 1.07 9.30 6.68
N GLN A 24 0.90 10.16 5.68
CA GLN A 24 1.54 11.49 5.66
C GLN A 24 0.99 12.44 6.72
N SER A 25 -0.29 12.27 7.11
CA SER A 25 -0.90 13.03 8.20
C SER A 25 -0.35 12.67 9.59
N GLY A 26 0.55 11.67 9.69
CA GLY A 26 1.19 11.24 10.93
C GLY A 26 0.64 9.95 11.52
N LEU A 27 -0.30 9.27 10.84
CA LEU A 27 -0.77 7.95 11.28
C LEU A 27 0.31 6.89 11.05
N SER A 28 0.38 5.93 11.98
CA SER A 28 1.32 4.83 11.82
C SER A 28 0.89 3.89 10.70
N LEU A 29 1.86 3.29 10.02
CA LEU A 29 1.62 2.29 8.96
C LEU A 29 0.76 1.11 9.44
N THR A 30 0.83 0.80 10.75
CA THR A 30 0.04 -0.23 11.40
C THR A 30 -1.41 0.19 11.53
N GLU A 31 -1.69 1.40 12.04
CA GLU A 31 -3.06 1.94 12.14
C GLU A 31 -3.71 2.07 10.77
N VAL A 32 -2.99 2.61 9.78
CA VAL A 32 -3.47 2.68 8.39
C VAL A 32 -3.73 1.27 7.85
N GLY A 33 -2.85 0.32 8.14
CA GLY A 33 -3.05 -1.08 7.78
C GLY A 33 -4.33 -1.66 8.38
N GLU A 34 -4.61 -1.39 9.65
CA GLU A 34 -5.81 -1.88 10.33
C GLU A 34 -7.09 -1.21 9.82
N LEU A 35 -7.07 0.12 9.61
CA LEU A 35 -8.19 0.89 9.07
C LEU A 35 -8.65 0.38 7.70
N TYR A 36 -7.70 0.11 6.80
CA TYR A 36 -7.98 -0.32 5.43
C TYR A 36 -7.92 -1.85 5.25
N GLY A 37 -7.66 -2.61 6.33
CA GLY A 37 -7.53 -4.07 6.31
C GLY A 37 -6.37 -4.57 5.43
N MET A 38 -5.29 -3.81 5.35
CA MET A 38 -4.12 -4.07 4.53
C MET A 38 -2.85 -4.21 5.38
N SER A 39 -1.78 -4.81 4.82
CA SER A 39 -0.53 -4.94 5.56
C SER A 39 0.21 -3.60 5.62
N HIS A 40 0.76 -3.26 6.79
CA HIS A 40 1.63 -2.08 6.97
C HIS A 40 2.81 -2.05 5.98
N THR A 41 3.28 -3.23 5.53
CA THR A 41 4.34 -3.34 4.51
C THR A 41 3.88 -2.87 3.12
N THR A 42 2.61 -3.12 2.79
CA THR A 42 1.98 -2.63 1.56
C THR A 42 1.83 -1.11 1.61
N VAL A 43 1.33 -0.56 2.73
CA VAL A 43 1.19 0.90 2.92
C VAL A 43 2.56 1.58 2.75
N ARG A 44 3.61 1.05 3.38
CA ARG A 44 4.98 1.61 3.27
C ARG A 44 5.48 1.65 1.83
N THR A 45 5.18 0.60 1.07
CA THR A 45 5.57 0.52 -0.34
C THR A 45 4.83 1.56 -1.18
N TRP A 46 3.54 1.78 -0.91
CA TRP A 46 2.75 2.81 -1.59
C TRP A 46 3.19 4.21 -1.21
N ALA A 47 3.46 4.48 0.06
CA ALA A 47 3.94 5.79 0.52
C ALA A 47 5.24 6.17 -0.22
N ARG A 48 6.22 5.25 -0.26
CA ARG A 48 7.47 5.48 -0.99
C ARG A 48 7.25 5.73 -2.49
N LYS A 49 6.41 4.91 -3.13
CA LYS A 49 6.08 5.10 -4.56
C LYS A 49 5.38 6.43 -4.82
N TYR A 50 4.52 6.86 -3.91
CA TYR A 50 3.85 8.14 -4.01
C TYR A 50 4.83 9.31 -3.90
N GLU A 51 5.88 9.19 -3.07
CA GLU A 51 6.96 10.19 -3.04
C GLU A 51 7.80 10.18 -4.33
N GLU A 52 8.05 9.01 -4.92
CA GLU A 52 8.87 8.87 -6.14
C GLU A 52 8.12 9.26 -7.43
N GLY A 53 6.80 9.05 -7.50
CA GLY A 53 6.03 9.24 -8.74
C GLY A 53 4.55 9.53 -8.56
N GLY A 54 4.14 9.95 -7.36
CA GLY A 54 2.79 10.41 -7.06
C GLY A 54 1.70 9.36 -7.33
N LEU A 55 0.56 9.84 -7.82
CA LEU A 55 -0.62 9.01 -8.13
C LEU A 55 -0.35 7.98 -9.21
N ALA A 56 0.40 8.37 -10.25
CA ALA A 56 0.72 7.49 -11.37
C ALA A 56 1.51 6.25 -10.90
N ALA A 57 2.38 6.41 -9.90
CA ALA A 57 3.12 5.29 -9.29
C ALA A 57 2.23 4.36 -8.44
N LEU A 58 1.15 4.87 -7.87
CA LEU A 58 0.12 4.09 -7.13
C LEU A 58 -0.81 3.31 -8.07
N GLU A 59 -1.17 3.92 -9.20
CA GLU A 59 -1.95 3.32 -10.28
C GLU A 59 -1.21 2.17 -10.93
N ASN A 60 0.06 2.38 -11.29
CA ASN A 60 0.85 1.39 -12.01
C ASN A 60 1.31 0.23 -11.11
N ALA A 61 1.29 0.35 -9.78
CA ALA A 61 1.77 -0.69 -8.88
C ALA A 61 0.90 -1.97 -8.97
N PRO A 62 1.39 -3.05 -9.61
CA PRO A 62 0.65 -4.29 -9.68
C PRO A 62 0.68 -4.92 -8.29
N GLN A 63 -0.49 -5.28 -7.79
CA GLN A 63 -0.64 -5.96 -6.52
C GLN A 63 -0.19 -7.42 -6.64
N GLY A 64 1.12 -7.62 -6.67
CA GLY A 64 1.72 -8.95 -6.78
C GLY A 64 3.02 -8.90 -7.56
N ARG A 65 4.13 -8.84 -6.80
CA ARG A 65 5.51 -9.18 -7.20
C ARG A 65 5.84 -9.02 -8.69
N ALA A 66 6.14 -7.80 -9.12
CA ALA A 66 7.18 -7.65 -10.12
C ALA A 66 8.52 -7.69 -9.35
N ARG A 67 9.17 -8.84 -9.36
CA ARG A 67 10.53 -9.02 -8.85
C ARG A 67 11.43 -8.15 -9.74
N ALA A 68 11.83 -6.97 -9.28
CA ALA A 68 12.90 -6.22 -9.95
C ALA A 68 14.21 -6.95 -9.65
N ALA A 69 14.87 -7.38 -10.72
CA ALA A 69 16.09 -8.16 -10.71
C ALA A 69 17.27 -7.38 -10.13
N ALA A 70 18.09 -8.07 -9.37
CA ALA A 70 19.55 -7.96 -9.33
C ALA A 70 20.09 -9.35 -8.98
#